data_AF-A0A084XXQ7-F1
#
_entry.id   AF-A0A084XXQ7-F1
#
_cell.length_a   1.000
_cell.length_b   1.000
_cell.length_c   1.000
_cell.angle_alpha   90.00
_cell.angle_beta   90.00
_cell.angle_gamma   90.00
#
_symmetry.space_group_name_H-M   'P 1'
#
loop_
_entity.id
_entity.type
_entity.pdbx_description
1 polymer ?
#
loop_
_entity_poly.entity_id
_entity_poly.type
_entity_poly.pdbx_seq_one_letter_code
_entity_poly.pdbx_strand_id
1 'polypeptide(L)'
;MLNKAGAACLTEISYRRLGDGGAVFDSASWQTHILTPAAAIIFEALAEINEGRPVPQAQARDFLRDELDVDIDTLEMKEVLRSFEEMGILGG
;
A
#
# COMPACT_ATOMS: atom_id res chain seq x y z
N MET A 1 -8.83 -11.42 25.07
CA MET A 1 -7.49 -11.05 24.56
C MET A 1 -7.25 -11.82 23.28
N LEU A 2 -7.54 -11.22 22.12
CA LEU A 2 -7.22 -11.80 20.82
C LEU A 2 -6.13 -10.94 20.21
N ASN A 3 -4.90 -11.43 20.34
CA ASN A 3 -3.73 -10.89 19.67
C ASN A 3 -3.49 -11.77 18.45
N LYS A 4 -3.76 -11.24 17.25
CA LYS A 4 -3.27 -11.73 15.95
C LYS A 4 -3.48 -10.60 14.94
N ALA A 5 -2.60 -9.60 14.99
CA ALA A 5 -2.23 -8.89 13.78
C ALA A 5 -1.51 -9.92 12.90
N GLY A 6 -2.28 -10.74 12.19
CA GLY A 6 -1.75 -11.51 11.07
C GLY A 6 -1.49 -10.49 9.99
N ALA A 7 -0.24 -10.35 9.57
CA ALA A 7 0.10 -9.62 8.36
C ALA A 7 -0.85 -10.11 7.26
N ALA A 8 -1.71 -9.21 6.77
CA ALA A 8 -2.57 -9.52 5.64
C ALA A 8 -1.63 -9.98 4.52
N CYS A 9 -1.73 -11.24 4.15
CA CYS A 9 -1.02 -11.72 2.99
C CYS A 9 -1.67 -11.01 1.81
N LEU A 10 -0.92 -10.36 0.92
CA LEU A 10 -1.50 -9.66 -0.24
C LEU A 10 -2.38 -10.55 -1.14
N THR A 11 -2.36 -11.87 -0.94
CA THR A 11 -3.34 -12.82 -1.51
C THR A 11 -4.79 -12.56 -1.09
N GLU A 12 -5.02 -11.80 -0.02
CA GLU A 12 -6.36 -11.43 0.49
C GLU A 12 -6.79 -10.03 0.05
N ILE A 13 -5.92 -9.30 -0.68
CA ILE A 13 -6.19 -7.95 -1.16
C ILE A 13 -6.48 -7.98 -2.67
N SER A 14 -7.56 -7.32 -3.08
CA SER A 14 -7.89 -7.14 -4.49
C SER A 14 -7.94 -5.65 -4.84
N TYR A 15 -7.33 -5.30 -5.97
CA TYR A 15 -7.27 -3.93 -6.47
C TYR A 15 -8.08 -3.75 -7.75
N ARG A 16 -8.79 -2.63 -7.85
CA ARG A 16 -9.51 -2.19 -9.05
C ARG A 16 -9.23 -0.71 -9.30
N ARG A 17 -8.76 -0.39 -10.50
CA ARG A 17 -8.69 1.00 -10.99
C ARG A 17 -10.10 1.58 -11.12
N LEU A 18 -10.29 2.81 -10.64
CA LEU A 18 -11.55 3.55 -10.72
C LEU A 18 -11.26 4.97 -11.23
N GLY A 19 -11.26 5.13 -12.55
CA GLY A 19 -10.81 6.37 -13.19
C GLY A 19 -9.33 6.64 -12.88
N ASP A 20 -9.04 7.83 -12.35
CA ASP A 20 -7.67 8.21 -11.96
C ASP A 20 -7.24 7.65 -10.60
N GLY A 21 -8.20 7.23 -9.76
CA GLY A 21 -7.95 6.59 -8.47
C GLY A 21 -8.13 5.08 -8.51
N GLY A 22 -8.37 4.47 -7.35
CA GLY A 22 -8.59 3.04 -7.25
C GLY A 22 -9.32 2.62 -5.99
N ALA A 23 -9.71 1.36 -5.92
CA ALA A 23 -10.25 0.74 -4.73
C ALA A 23 -9.45 -0.51 -4.39
N VAL A 24 -9.11 -0.63 -3.11
CA VAL A 24 -8.49 -1.79 -2.51
C VAL A 24 -9.52 -2.47 -1.62
N PHE A 25 -9.83 -3.73 -1.90
CA PHE A 25 -10.70 -4.53 -1.06
C PHE A 25 -9.87 -5.57 -0.33
N ASP A 26 -9.92 -5.51 1.00
CA ASP A 26 -9.33 -6.50 1.90
C ASP A 26 -10.40 -7.53 2.29
N SER A 27 -10.21 -8.76 1.81
CA SER A 27 -11.13 -9.86 2.06
C SER A 27 -11.06 -10.44 3.47
N ALA A 28 -9.98 -10.19 4.22
CA ALA A 28 -9.85 -10.61 5.61
C ALA A 28 -10.70 -9.74 6.55
N SER A 29 -10.64 -8.43 6.34
CA SER A 29 -11.39 -7.45 7.16
C SER A 29 -12.74 -7.04 6.55
N TRP A 30 -13.00 -7.41 5.30
CA TRP A 30 -14.16 -6.98 4.51
C TRP A 30 -14.25 -5.45 4.33
N GLN A 31 -13.12 -4.74 4.45
CA GLN A 31 -13.05 -3.30 4.25
C GLN A 31 -12.72 -2.95 2.80
N THR A 32 -13.31 -1.85 2.32
CA THR A 32 -12.96 -1.24 1.02
C THR A 32 -12.33 0.11 1.28
N HIS A 33 -11.11 0.29 0.76
CA HIS A 33 -10.36 1.54 0.85
C HIS A 33 -10.36 2.22 -0.51
N ILE A 34 -10.86 3.45 -0.56
CA ILE A 34 -10.83 4.28 -1.78
C ILE A 34 -9.51 5.03 -1.79
N LEU A 35 -8.74 4.82 -2.85
CA LEU A 35 -7.46 5.48 -3.08
C LEU A 35 -7.69 6.74 -3.91
N THR A 36 -7.10 7.84 -3.45
CA THR A 36 -6.91 9.05 -4.28
C THR A 36 -6.04 8.72 -5.50
N PRO A 37 -6.03 9.56 -6.54
CA PRO A 37 -5.18 9.32 -7.71
C PRO A 37 -3.70 9.12 -7.37
N ALA A 38 -3.15 9.94 -6.47
CA ALA A 38 -1.78 9.78 -6.01
C ALA A 38 -1.57 8.42 -5.31
N ALA A 39 -2.44 8.06 -4.36
CA ALA A 39 -2.33 6.79 -3.66
C ALA A 39 -2.47 5.58 -4.60
N ALA A 40 -3.34 5.65 -5.61
CA ALA A 40 -3.49 4.57 -6.60
C ALA A 40 -2.20 4.36 -7.41
N ILE A 41 -1.53 5.44 -7.83
CA ILE A 41 -0.24 5.37 -8.51
C ILE A 41 0.83 4.75 -7.61
N ILE A 42 0.93 5.19 -6.35
CA ILE A 42 1.89 4.63 -5.40
C ILE A 42 1.60 3.14 -5.15
N PHE A 43 0.33 2.75 -5.01
CA PHE A 43 -0.07 1.36 -4.84
C PHE A 43 0.38 0.49 -6.02
N GLU A 44 0.10 0.93 -7.24
CA GLU A 44 0.47 0.21 -8.46
C GLU A 44 1.99 0.07 -8.59
N ALA A 45 2.73 1.14 -8.33
CA ALA A 45 4.18 1.11 -8.40
C ALA A 45 4.80 0.18 -7.34
N LEU A 46 4.27 0.16 -6.12
CA LEU A 46 4.70 -0.78 -5.09
C LEU A 46 4.30 -2.23 -5.42
N ALA A 47 3.19 -2.44 -6.12
CA ALA A 47 2.77 -3.76 -6.58
C ALA A 47 3.72 -4.33 -7.66
N GLU A 48 4.41 -3.49 -8.43
CA GLU A 48 5.39 -3.94 -9.44
C GLU A 48 6.64 -4.55 -8.81
N ILE A 49 7.08 -4.02 -7.67
CA ILE A 49 8.26 -4.53 -6.94
C ILE A 49 7.90 -5.59 -5.89
N ASN A 50 6.61 -5.96 -5.82
CA ASN A 50 6.09 -6.90 -4.85
C ASN A 50 6.22 -8.35 -5.36
N GLU A 51 6.98 -9.18 -4.64
CA GLU A 51 7.18 -10.59 -4.95
C GLU A 51 6.16 -11.52 -4.23
N GLY A 52 4.93 -11.04 -4.01
CA GLY A 52 3.88 -11.78 -3.29
C GLY A 52 3.96 -11.68 -1.77
N ARG A 53 4.66 -10.68 -1.24
CA ARG A 53 4.83 -10.40 0.20
C ARG A 53 4.80 -8.89 0.46
N PRO A 54 4.46 -8.43 1.67
CA PRO A 54 4.51 -7.02 2.00
C PRO A 54 5.88 -6.42 1.66
N VAL A 55 5.90 -5.27 0.98
CA VAL A 55 7.13 -4.61 0.57
C VAL A 55 7.78 -3.96 1.79
N PRO A 56 9.04 -4.29 2.17
CA PRO A 56 9.70 -3.67 3.30
C PRO A 56 9.70 -2.15 3.21
N GLN A 57 9.41 -1.44 4.30
CA GLN A 57 9.31 0.03 4.29
C GLN A 57 10.57 0.72 3.76
N ALA A 58 11.76 0.23 4.11
CA ALA A 58 13.01 0.79 3.61
C ALA A 58 13.09 0.68 2.07
N GLN A 59 12.76 -0.50 1.53
CA GLN A 59 12.73 -0.75 0.09
C GLN A 59 11.68 0.12 -0.61
N ALA A 60 10.48 0.24 -0.03
CA ALA A 60 9.43 1.10 -0.58
C ALA A 60 9.86 2.57 -0.62
N ARG A 61 10.50 3.07 0.44
CA ARG A 61 10.99 4.46 0.51
C ARG A 61 12.10 4.71 -0.51
N ASP A 62 13.07 3.81 -0.60
CA ASP A 62 14.18 3.94 -1.55
C ASP A 62 13.66 3.88 -2.99
N PHE A 63 12.75 2.95 -3.30
CA PHE A 63 12.11 2.89 -4.63
C PHE A 63 11.33 4.16 -4.98
N LEU A 64 10.48 4.65 -4.07
CA LEU A 64 9.68 5.85 -4.31
C LEU A 64 10.54 7.11 -4.50
N ARG A 65 11.61 7.24 -3.71
CA ARG A 65 12.51 8.39 -3.79
C ARG A 65 13.44 8.29 -5.00
N ASP A 66 14.11 7.17 -5.17
CA ASP A 66 15.26 7.06 -6.06
C ASP A 66 14.84 6.70 -7.50
N GLU A 67 13.75 5.95 -7.68
CA GLU A 67 13.27 5.56 -9.02
C GLU A 67 12.12 6.44 -9.52
N LEU A 68 11.29 6.97 -8.62
CA LEU A 68 10.08 7.71 -8.98
C LEU A 68 10.12 9.20 -8.62
N ASP A 69 11.21 9.67 -8.00
CA ASP A 69 11.42 11.06 -7.57
C ASP A 69 10.26 11.62 -6.74
N VAL A 70 9.62 10.75 -5.93
CA VAL A 70 8.51 11.12 -5.06
C VAL A 70 9.04 11.70 -3.76
N ASP A 71 8.55 12.89 -3.38
CA ASP A 71 8.81 13.46 -2.06
C ASP A 71 8.02 12.72 -0.96
N ILE A 72 8.70 11.76 -0.33
CA ILE A 72 8.16 10.92 0.75
C ILE A 72 8.03 11.65 2.09
N ASP A 73 8.56 12.87 2.22
CA ASP A 73 8.56 13.63 3.47
C ASP A 73 7.37 14.56 3.64
N THR A 74 6.56 14.71 2.59
CA THR A 74 5.25 15.38 2.65
C THR A 74 4.30 14.70 3.64
N LEU A 75 3.39 15.47 4.23
CA LEU A 75 2.41 14.95 5.19
C LEU A 75 1.47 13.94 4.51
N GLU A 76 1.06 14.27 3.29
CA GLU A 76 0.17 13.49 2.46
C GLU A 76 0.80 12.12 2.13
N MET A 77 2.09 12.07 1.78
CA MET A 77 2.75 10.80 1.49
C MET A 77 2.97 9.96 2.75
N LYS A 78 3.26 10.59 3.89
CA LYS A 78 3.32 9.91 5.19
C LYS A 78 1.98 9.28 5.57
N GLU A 79 0.87 9.93 5.24
CA GLU A 79 -0.48 9.37 5.42
C GLU A 79 -0.73 8.17 4.50
N VAL A 80 -0.40 8.29 3.21
CA VAL A 80 -0.53 7.18 2.24
C VAL A 80 0.28 5.96 2.68
N LEU A 81 1.56 6.13 3.01
CA LEU A 81 2.43 5.03 3.41
C LEU A 81 1.95 4.33 4.68
N ARG A 82 1.46 5.11 5.66
CA ARG A 82 0.86 4.56 6.88
C ARG A 82 -0.41 3.76 6.58
N SER A 83 -1.30 4.25 5.71
CA SER A 83 -2.47 3.47 5.30
C SER A 83 -2.06 2.17 4.61
N PHE A 84 -0.95 2.15 3.87
CA PHE A 84 -0.46 0.95 3.20
C PHE A 84 0.17 -0.06 4.16
N GLU A 85 0.81 0.42 5.23
CA GLU A 85 1.25 -0.41 6.34
C GLU A 85 0.06 -1.02 7.09
N GLU A 86 -0.97 -0.24 7.41
CA GLU A 86 -2.19 -0.72 8.07
C GLU A 86 -2.93 -1.78 7.25
N MET A 87 -2.90 -1.66 5.92
CA MET A 87 -3.45 -2.66 4.99
C MET A 87 -2.53 -3.86 4.76
N GLY A 88 -1.32 -3.90 5.33
CA GLY A 88 -0.37 -4.99 5.12
C GLY A 88 0.28 -5.03 3.73
N ILE A 89 0.20 -3.94 2.96
CA ILE A 89 0.91 -3.80 1.67
C ILE A 89 2.40 -3.52 1.92
N LEU A 90 2.69 -2.70 2.95
CA LEU A 90 4.05 -2.46 3.42
C LEU A 90 4.37 -3.33 4.64
N GLY A 91 5.58 -3.87 4.67
CA GLY A 91 6.13 -4.66 5.77
C GLY A 91 7.05 -3.82 6.66
N GLY A 92 6.96 -4.04 7.96
CA GLY A 92 7.88 -3.52 8.98
C GLY A 92 9.04 -4.45 9.27
#